data_AF-A0A0Q8K3E4-F1
#
_entry.id   AF-A0A0Q8K3E4-F1
#
_cell.length_a   1.000
_cell.length_b   1.000
_cell.length_c   1.000
_cell.angle_alpha   90.00
_cell.angle_beta   90.00
_cell.angle_gamma   90.00
#
_symmetry.space_group_name_H-M   'P 1'
#
loop_
_entity.id
_entity.type
_entity.pdbx_description
1 polymer ?
#
loop_
_entity_poly.entity_id
_entity_poly.type
_entity_poly.pdbx_seq_one_letter_code
_entity_poly.pdbx_strand_id
1 'polypeptide(L)'
;MFIDAFSTLGISDGKDVTEREIKRAYATKLKLININGDRDSFIALRQAFEQARDQVNRREYFREITSPDEAHIAEDIDALALKNVPVPKERPVPATLEAHALRAIEDDIETLLIENIEPHAPREAALARTASIAIEAPALRAMNAVETLIAEPSKWQRIDSWLAILDGELLQTIDDIQEFETRMRTYVCEQSGFGERQRPLAKPWMMPRLLDLLDERFGWTRNRGSNYWERQQLDWLHALIDPETAPQYRIASTPRQDPEPETIAPSSQTTGSARQSPISGWVWVLIILVLIKLAAALSGSDEPAKTFPQPHATQQVPAGVLGDLCRNLSFDECFKKMTGMPKP
;
A
#
# COMPACT_ATOMS: atom_id res chain seq x y z
N MET A 1 28.58 -6.65 -9.93
CA MET A 1 28.13 -7.69 -10.87
C MET A 1 26.63 -7.83 -10.64
N PHE A 2 25.80 -7.35 -11.57
CA PHE A 2 24.34 -7.44 -11.39
C PHE A 2 23.93 -8.89 -11.58
N ILE A 3 23.39 -9.50 -10.52
CA ILE A 3 22.85 -10.85 -10.60
C ILE A 3 21.53 -10.75 -11.35
N ASP A 4 21.41 -11.48 -12.46
CA ASP A 4 20.16 -11.53 -13.22
C ASP A 4 19.07 -12.28 -12.42
N ALA A 5 17.92 -11.63 -12.25
CA ALA A 5 16.79 -12.14 -11.48
C ALA A 5 16.24 -13.46 -12.08
N PHE A 6 16.22 -13.57 -13.41
CA PHE A 6 15.76 -14.79 -14.10
C PHE A 6 16.76 -15.93 -13.92
N SER A 7 18.06 -15.65 -14.04
CA SER A 7 19.12 -16.63 -13.78
C SER A 7 19.05 -17.19 -12.34
N THR A 8 18.76 -16.36 -11.34
CA THR A 8 18.62 -16.78 -9.94
C THR A 8 17.44 -17.75 -9.75
N LEU A 9 16.34 -17.52 -10.47
CA LEU A 9 15.19 -18.41 -10.51
C LEU A 9 15.41 -19.66 -11.37
N GLY A 10 16.50 -19.72 -12.14
CA GLY A 10 16.81 -20.82 -13.07
C GLY A 10 16.03 -20.75 -14.38
N ILE A 11 15.62 -19.55 -14.80
CA ILE A 11 14.90 -19.31 -16.04
C ILE A 11 15.91 -18.84 -17.09
N SER A 12 16.07 -19.59 -18.18
CA SER A 12 17.13 -19.39 -19.17
C SER A 12 16.80 -18.35 -20.24
N ASP A 13 15.52 -18.14 -20.54
CA ASP A 13 15.07 -17.15 -21.50
C ASP A 13 14.14 -16.18 -20.78
N GLY A 14 14.60 -14.94 -20.58
CA GLY A 14 13.85 -13.91 -19.91
C GLY A 14 12.80 -13.23 -20.79
N LYS A 15 12.77 -13.47 -22.11
CA LYS A 15 12.01 -12.64 -23.08
C LYS A 15 10.50 -12.88 -23.07
N ASP A 16 10.08 -14.14 -23.01
CA ASP A 16 8.67 -14.57 -23.09
C ASP A 16 8.15 -15.18 -21.78
N VAL A 17 8.82 -14.90 -20.66
CA VAL A 17 8.48 -15.45 -19.35
C VAL A 17 7.14 -14.90 -18.87
N THR A 18 6.24 -15.80 -18.52
CA THR A 18 4.97 -15.44 -17.88
C THR A 18 5.08 -15.37 -16.36
N GLU A 19 4.22 -14.59 -15.72
CA GLU A 19 4.16 -14.52 -14.25
C GLU A 19 3.95 -15.90 -13.61
N ARG A 20 3.23 -16.80 -14.30
CA ARG A 20 2.99 -18.18 -13.88
C ARG A 20 4.27 -19.01 -13.83
N GLU A 21 5.18 -18.81 -14.78
CA GLU A 21 6.48 -19.51 -14.82
C GLU A 21 7.41 -19.02 -13.72
N ILE A 22 7.42 -17.71 -13.45
CA ILE A 22 8.16 -17.10 -12.33
C ILE A 22 7.70 -17.70 -11.00
N LYS A 23 6.37 -17.75 -10.77
CA LYS A 23 5.78 -18.33 -9.55
C LYS A 23 6.13 -19.81 -9.40
N ARG A 24 6.12 -20.57 -10.50
CA ARG A 24 6.49 -22.00 -10.49
C ARG A 24 7.97 -22.20 -10.18
N ALA A 25 8.86 -21.41 -10.78
CA ALA A 25 10.29 -21.46 -10.56
C ALA A 25 10.64 -21.10 -9.10
N TYR A 26 10.05 -20.03 -8.58
CA TYR A 26 10.17 -19.62 -7.18
C TYR A 26 9.73 -20.72 -6.21
N ALA A 27 8.56 -21.32 -6.43
CA ALA A 27 8.05 -22.41 -5.58
C ALA A 27 8.94 -23.66 -5.61
N THR A 28 9.56 -23.97 -6.76
CA THR A 28 10.53 -25.07 -6.86
C THR A 28 11.80 -24.76 -6.08
N LYS A 29 12.35 -23.54 -6.21
CA LYS A 29 13.56 -23.11 -5.48
C LYS A 29 13.30 -23.02 -3.98
N LEU A 30 12.13 -22.57 -3.56
CA LEU A 30 11.75 -22.45 -2.16
C LEU A 30 11.75 -23.80 -1.44
N LYS A 31 11.41 -24.89 -2.14
CA LYS A 31 11.47 -26.26 -1.58
C LYS A 31 12.91 -26.75 -1.34
N LEU A 32 13.89 -26.15 -1.99
CA LEU A 32 15.30 -26.53 -1.88
C LEU A 32 16.03 -25.75 -0.79
N ILE A 33 15.49 -24.60 -0.37
CA ILE A 33 16.10 -23.76 0.67
C ILE A 33 15.60 -24.19 2.05
N ASN A 34 16.52 -24.53 2.94
CA ASN A 34 16.21 -24.65 4.36
C ASN A 34 16.21 -23.25 4.98
N ILE A 35 15.01 -22.70 5.20
CA ILE A 35 14.81 -21.33 5.72
C ILE A 35 15.56 -21.10 7.05
N ASN A 36 15.68 -22.13 7.89
CA ASN A 36 16.34 -22.04 9.19
C ASN A 36 17.87 -22.17 9.10
N GLY A 37 18.39 -22.70 7.99
CA GLY A 37 19.82 -22.91 7.77
C GLY A 37 20.47 -21.85 6.90
N ASP A 38 19.70 -21.18 6.03
CA ASP A 38 20.22 -20.24 5.04
C ASP A 38 19.23 -19.10 4.75
N ARG A 39 19.25 -18.10 5.64
CA ARG A 39 18.41 -16.90 5.56
C ARG A 39 18.78 -16.02 4.37
N ASP A 40 20.06 -15.93 4.04
CA ASP A 40 20.56 -15.05 2.99
C ASP A 40 20.13 -15.57 1.61
N SER A 41 20.18 -16.89 1.38
CA SER A 41 19.64 -17.49 0.15
C SER A 41 18.13 -17.29 0.01
N PHE A 42 17.38 -17.29 1.11
CA PHE A 42 15.94 -17.00 1.06
C PHE A 42 15.67 -15.53 0.68
N ILE A 43 16.41 -14.58 1.27
CA ILE A 43 16.28 -13.16 0.95
C ILE A 43 16.64 -12.91 -0.52
N ALA A 44 17.75 -13.48 -1.00
CA ALA A 44 18.18 -13.36 -2.40
C ALA A 44 17.14 -13.97 -3.37
N LEU A 45 16.57 -15.13 -3.04
CA LEU A 45 15.52 -15.75 -3.84
C LEU A 45 14.25 -14.89 -3.89
N ARG A 46 13.87 -14.27 -2.76
CA ARG A 46 12.71 -13.37 -2.69
C ARG A 46 12.93 -12.11 -3.53
N GLN A 47 14.10 -11.48 -3.41
CA GLN A 47 14.44 -10.29 -4.20
C GLN A 47 14.44 -10.61 -5.71
N ALA A 48 14.98 -11.76 -6.11
CA ALA A 48 14.96 -12.20 -7.49
C ALA A 48 13.52 -12.46 -8.00
N PHE A 49 12.64 -13.00 -7.16
CA PHE A 49 11.23 -13.18 -7.50
C PHE A 49 10.50 -11.85 -7.73
N GLU A 50 10.68 -10.90 -6.82
CA GLU A 50 10.05 -9.57 -6.92
C GLU A 50 10.55 -8.83 -8.17
N GLN A 51 11.87 -8.82 -8.41
CA GLN A 51 12.46 -8.22 -9.60
C GLN A 51 11.99 -8.86 -10.91
N ALA A 52 11.91 -10.19 -10.98
CA ALA A 52 11.44 -10.88 -12.18
C ALA A 52 9.96 -10.57 -12.47
N ARG A 53 9.13 -10.52 -11.43
CA ARG A 53 7.70 -10.19 -11.56
C ARG A 53 7.50 -8.75 -12.06
N ASP A 54 8.24 -7.81 -11.49
CA ASP A 54 8.16 -6.40 -11.90
C ASP A 54 8.62 -6.20 -13.34
N GLN A 55 9.64 -6.95 -13.80
CA GLN A 55 10.06 -6.90 -15.20
C GLN A 55 9.00 -7.43 -16.17
N VAL A 56 8.28 -8.51 -15.82
CA VAL A 56 7.18 -9.02 -16.65
C VAL A 56 6.00 -8.04 -16.66
N ASN A 57 5.61 -7.52 -15.50
CA ASN A 57 4.53 -6.55 -15.39
C ASN A 57 4.80 -5.28 -16.21
N ARG A 58 6.04 -4.75 -16.17
CA ARG A 58 6.43 -3.60 -16.99
C ARG A 58 6.31 -3.91 -18.48
N ARG A 59 6.72 -5.11 -18.92
CA ARG A 59 6.61 -5.50 -20.34
C ARG A 59 5.17 -5.64 -20.80
N GLU A 60 4.30 -6.23 -19.98
CA GLU A 60 2.87 -6.33 -20.29
C GLU A 60 2.24 -4.93 -20.38
N TYR A 61 2.56 -4.04 -19.45
CA TYR A 61 2.13 -2.64 -19.47
C TYR A 61 2.60 -1.90 -20.74
N PHE A 62 3.88 -2.00 -21.11
CA PHE A 62 4.37 -1.37 -22.35
C PHE A 62 3.79 -2.01 -23.62
N ARG A 63 3.50 -3.31 -23.60
CA ARG A 63 2.84 -4.00 -24.72
C ARG A 63 1.41 -3.51 -24.91
N GLU A 64 0.69 -3.26 -23.83
CA GLU A 64 -0.69 -2.74 -23.86
C GLU A 64 -0.72 -1.30 -24.39
N ILE A 65 0.26 -0.47 -24.02
CA ILE A 65 0.36 0.92 -24.49
C ILE A 65 0.89 1.04 -25.92
N THR A 66 1.76 0.13 -26.35
CA THR A 66 2.41 0.16 -27.67
C THR A 66 1.70 -0.72 -28.71
N SER A 67 0.59 -1.38 -28.34
CA SER A 67 -0.24 -2.10 -29.30
C SER A 67 -0.99 -1.08 -30.16
N PRO A 68 -0.72 -0.98 -31.47
CA PRO A 68 -1.45 -0.08 -32.35
C PRO A 68 -2.80 -0.73 -32.65
N ASP A 69 -3.80 -0.45 -31.82
CA ASP A 69 -5.20 -0.55 -32.25
C ASP A 69 -5.60 0.76 -32.94
N GLU A 70 -4.82 1.13 -33.96
CA GLU A 70 -5.17 2.14 -34.97
C GLU A 70 -5.53 1.39 -36.26
N ALA A 71 -6.69 0.75 -36.24
CA ALA A 71 -7.41 0.40 -37.44
C ALA A 71 -8.85 0.89 -37.25
N HIS A 72 -9.07 2.21 -37.44
CA HIS A 72 -10.29 2.83 -37.96
C HIS A 72 -10.31 4.35 -37.79
N ILE A 73 -9.35 5.09 -38.35
CA ILE A 73 -9.61 6.44 -38.89
C ILE A 73 -8.74 6.63 -40.14
N ALA A 74 -9.08 5.91 -41.20
CA ALA A 74 -8.78 6.36 -42.55
C ALA A 74 -10.07 6.97 -43.09
N GLU A 75 -10.08 8.29 -43.23
CA GLU A 75 -10.56 9.04 -44.39
C GLU A 75 -10.97 10.46 -43.96
N ASP A 76 -10.52 11.41 -44.78
CA ASP A 76 -11.08 12.74 -44.94
C ASP A 76 -10.53 13.86 -44.04
N ILE A 77 -9.28 14.28 -44.29
CA ILE A 77 -9.01 15.72 -44.47
C ILE A 77 -8.15 15.90 -45.71
N ASP A 78 -8.85 16.29 -46.77
CA ASP A 78 -8.35 16.68 -48.06
C ASP A 78 -7.39 17.87 -47.98
N ALA A 79 -6.39 17.82 -48.84
CA ALA A 79 -5.37 18.83 -49.00
C ALA A 79 -5.91 20.09 -49.67
N LEU A 80 -5.63 21.28 -49.10
CA LEU A 80 -5.56 22.52 -49.87
C LEU A 80 -4.51 23.50 -49.28
N ALA A 81 -3.32 23.41 -49.87
CA ALA A 81 -2.48 24.50 -50.38
C ALA A 81 -2.06 25.70 -49.48
N LEU A 82 -0.75 25.70 -49.16
CA LEU A 82 0.26 26.73 -49.49
C LEU A 82 -0.03 28.22 -49.19
N LYS A 83 0.75 28.81 -48.26
CA LYS A 83 1.85 29.75 -48.61
C LYS A 83 2.54 30.36 -47.37
N ASN A 84 3.87 30.22 -47.37
CA ASN A 84 4.88 31.19 -46.93
C ASN A 84 4.85 31.71 -45.48
N VAL A 85 5.66 31.11 -44.61
CA VAL A 85 6.24 31.81 -43.44
C VAL A 85 7.77 31.68 -43.50
N PRO A 86 8.53 32.80 -43.49
CA PRO A 86 9.99 32.78 -43.62
C PRO A 86 10.69 32.25 -42.36
N VAL A 87 11.73 31.45 -42.62
CA VAL A 87 12.74 30.98 -41.67
C VAL A 87 13.45 32.16 -40.97
N PRO A 88 13.41 32.25 -39.62
CA PRO A 88 14.29 33.17 -38.89
C PRO A 88 15.71 32.61 -38.82
N LYS A 89 16.66 33.41 -39.33
CA LYS A 89 18.11 33.19 -39.32
C LYS A 89 18.66 32.89 -37.92
N GLU A 90 19.46 31.83 -37.84
CA GLU A 90 20.44 31.58 -36.78
C GLU A 90 21.31 32.83 -36.54
N ARG A 91 21.39 33.27 -35.28
CA ARG A 91 22.46 34.13 -34.80
C ARG A 91 23.54 33.25 -34.19
N PRO A 92 24.82 33.45 -34.54
CA PRO A 92 25.92 32.82 -33.83
C PRO A 92 26.08 33.48 -32.45
N VAL A 93 26.00 32.70 -31.38
CA VAL A 93 26.33 33.12 -30.01
C VAL A 93 27.86 33.07 -29.87
N PRO A 94 28.53 34.15 -29.45
CA PRO A 94 29.98 34.17 -29.29
C PRO A 94 30.43 33.38 -28.06
N ALA A 95 31.32 32.41 -28.29
CA ALA A 95 32.02 31.62 -27.27
C ALA A 95 33.00 32.50 -26.48
N THR A 96 32.54 33.24 -25.47
CA THR A 96 33.42 33.99 -24.54
C THR A 96 32.82 34.28 -23.16
N LEU A 97 31.81 33.52 -22.70
CA LEU A 97 31.16 33.77 -21.40
C LEU A 97 30.94 32.52 -20.52
N GLU A 98 31.57 31.39 -20.83
CA GLU A 98 31.52 30.17 -19.99
C GLU A 98 32.81 29.91 -19.19
N ALA A 99 33.84 30.75 -19.34
CA ALA A 99 35.13 30.55 -18.65
C ALA A 99 35.27 31.26 -17.29
N HIS A 100 34.26 31.99 -16.81
CA HIS A 100 34.34 32.76 -15.56
C HIS A 100 33.35 32.33 -14.45
N ALA A 101 32.50 31.32 -14.67
CA ALA A 101 31.54 30.85 -13.66
C ALA A 101 32.01 29.62 -12.84
N LEU A 102 33.18 29.04 -13.17
CA LEU A 102 33.69 27.81 -12.53
C LEU A 102 34.91 28.03 -11.60
N ARG A 103 35.21 29.26 -11.18
CA ARG A 103 36.32 29.57 -10.24
C ARG A 103 35.92 30.39 -9.00
N ALA A 104 34.63 30.59 -8.75
CA ALA A 104 34.16 31.39 -7.62
C ALA A 104 33.49 30.57 -6.49
N ILE A 105 33.64 29.24 -6.48
CA ILE A 105 33.00 28.35 -5.49
C ILE A 105 34.02 27.62 -4.59
N GLU A 106 35.33 27.72 -4.84
CA GLU A 106 36.35 26.96 -4.08
C GLU A 106 37.12 27.76 -3.00
N ASP A 107 36.88 29.06 -2.83
CA ASP A 107 37.64 29.90 -1.88
C ASP A 107 36.88 30.31 -0.59
N ASP A 108 35.72 29.70 -0.29
CA ASP A 108 34.90 30.10 0.89
C ASP A 108 34.54 28.95 1.84
N ILE A 109 35.43 27.95 1.97
CA ILE A 109 35.30 26.84 2.94
C ILE A 109 36.41 26.88 4.02
N GLU A 110 37.41 27.78 3.93
CA GLU A 110 38.57 27.73 4.84
C GLU A 110 38.65 28.86 5.89
N THR A 111 37.54 29.58 6.15
CA THR A 111 37.59 30.76 7.05
C THR A 111 36.50 30.84 8.13
N LEU A 112 36.09 29.74 8.75
CA LEU A 112 35.31 29.79 10.02
C LEU A 112 35.75 28.73 11.06
N LEU A 113 37.06 28.47 11.14
CA LEU A 113 37.69 27.93 12.34
C LEU A 113 38.12 29.09 13.24
N ILE A 114 37.19 29.61 14.05
CA ILE A 114 37.53 30.40 15.24
C ILE A 114 36.79 29.81 16.43
N GLU A 115 37.60 29.28 17.34
CA GLU A 115 37.31 28.97 18.73
C GLU A 115 36.25 29.88 19.35
N ASN A 116 35.19 29.29 19.89
CA ASN A 116 34.52 29.86 21.03
C ASN A 116 34.30 28.78 22.09
N ILE A 117 35.06 28.91 23.16
CA ILE A 117 35.08 28.04 24.34
C ILE A 117 34.01 28.56 25.30
N GLU A 118 32.95 27.78 25.57
CA GLU A 118 32.16 27.85 26.81
C GLU A 118 31.25 26.60 26.96
N PRO A 119 30.72 26.30 28.16
CA PRO A 119 31.15 25.18 29.00
C PRO A 119 30.35 23.89 28.78
N HIS A 120 30.97 22.76 29.18
CA HIS A 120 30.44 21.40 29.13
C HIS A 120 29.03 21.25 29.73
N ALA A 121 28.02 21.23 28.86
CA ALA A 121 26.79 20.48 29.11
C ALA A 121 27.01 18.99 28.74
N PRO A 122 26.37 18.02 29.41
CA PRO A 122 26.64 16.60 29.19
C PRO A 122 26.27 16.19 27.76
N ARG A 123 27.31 15.90 26.96
CA ARG A 123 27.24 15.52 25.54
C ARG A 123 26.39 14.26 25.29
N GLU A 124 26.11 13.47 26.33
CA GLU A 124 25.23 12.30 26.31
C GLU A 124 23.75 12.63 26.06
N ALA A 125 23.24 13.76 26.56
CA ALA A 125 21.82 14.09 26.41
C ALA A 125 21.47 14.64 25.01
N ALA A 126 22.45 15.26 24.33
CA ALA A 126 22.28 15.74 22.96
C ALA A 126 22.36 14.58 21.94
N LEU A 127 23.32 13.67 22.11
CA LEU A 127 23.48 12.48 21.27
C LEU A 127 22.29 11.52 21.37
N ALA A 128 21.70 11.36 22.57
CA ALA A 128 20.51 10.53 22.76
C ALA A 128 19.25 11.11 22.10
N ARG A 129 19.11 12.44 21.98
CA ARG A 129 17.98 13.07 21.28
C ARG A 129 18.12 13.00 19.76
N THR A 130 19.34 13.14 19.21
CA THR A 130 19.59 12.94 17.77
C THR A 130 19.49 11.47 17.34
N ALA A 131 19.81 10.51 18.20
CA ALA A 131 19.72 9.08 17.87
C ALA A 131 18.28 8.54 17.82
N SER A 132 17.34 9.14 18.56
CA SER A 132 15.91 8.76 18.52
C SER A 132 15.17 9.31 17.29
N ILE A 133 15.68 10.38 16.67
CA ILE A 133 15.11 11.01 15.47
C ILE A 133 15.62 10.33 14.18
N ALA A 134 16.68 9.53 14.28
CA ALA A 134 17.36 8.89 13.14
C ALA A 134 16.77 7.53 12.70
N ILE A 135 15.64 7.08 13.26
CA ILE A 135 15.09 5.74 12.97
C ILE A 135 13.64 5.79 12.45
N GLU A 136 13.05 6.97 12.27
CA GLU A 136 11.74 7.06 11.63
C GLU A 136 11.88 7.06 10.11
N ALA A 137 11.18 6.12 9.46
CA ALA A 137 11.13 5.99 8.01
C ALA A 137 10.78 7.36 7.36
N PRO A 138 11.44 7.75 6.26
CA PRO A 138 11.25 9.07 5.65
C PRO A 138 9.77 9.37 5.34
N ALA A 139 9.02 8.39 4.81
CA ALA A 139 7.58 8.50 4.58
C ALA A 139 6.77 8.80 5.85
N LEU A 140 7.14 8.21 6.99
CA LEU A 140 6.48 8.49 8.28
C LEU A 140 6.76 9.93 8.74
N ARG A 141 8.01 10.41 8.59
CA ARG A 141 8.35 11.79 8.92
C ARG A 141 7.60 12.80 8.04
N ALA A 142 7.43 12.50 6.76
CA ALA A 142 6.63 13.30 5.85
C ALA A 142 5.14 13.31 6.27
N MET A 143 4.57 12.17 6.69
CA MET A 143 3.20 12.12 7.22
C MET A 143 3.05 12.93 8.52
N ASN A 144 4.01 12.86 9.43
CA ASN A 144 4.00 13.67 10.65
C ASN A 144 4.04 15.19 10.32
N ALA A 145 4.76 15.57 9.27
CA ALA A 145 4.77 16.95 8.77
C ALA A 145 3.40 17.36 8.19
N VAL A 146 2.71 16.46 7.48
CA VAL A 146 1.33 16.68 7.00
C VAL A 146 0.37 16.89 8.17
N GLU A 147 0.42 16.03 9.19
CA GLU A 147 -0.46 16.17 10.37
C GLU A 147 -0.21 17.49 11.11
N THR A 148 1.06 17.86 11.27
CA THR A 148 1.46 19.16 11.86
C THR A 148 0.95 20.33 11.01
N LEU A 149 1.04 20.22 9.68
CA LEU A 149 0.55 21.22 8.74
C LEU A 149 -0.97 21.41 8.86
N ILE A 150 -1.73 20.30 8.94
CA ILE A 150 -3.19 20.31 9.08
C ILE A 150 -3.63 20.88 10.42
N ALA A 151 -2.87 20.65 11.50
CA ALA A 151 -3.17 21.20 12.81
C ALA A 151 -3.09 22.74 12.87
N GLU A 152 -2.44 23.38 11.90
CA GLU A 152 -2.27 24.84 11.83
C GLU A 152 -3.10 25.47 10.69
N PRO A 153 -4.28 26.07 10.97
CA PRO A 153 -5.19 26.63 9.96
C PRO A 153 -4.59 27.57 8.93
N SER A 154 -3.62 28.39 9.34
CA SER A 154 -2.97 29.37 8.48
C SER A 154 -1.96 28.74 7.51
N LYS A 155 -1.42 27.55 7.84
CA LYS A 155 -0.36 26.92 7.04
C LYS A 155 -0.91 25.98 5.97
N TRP A 156 -1.92 25.16 6.28
CA TRP A 156 -2.48 24.23 5.28
C TRP A 156 -3.23 24.91 4.14
N GLN A 157 -3.64 26.17 4.31
CA GLN A 157 -4.23 26.97 3.23
C GLN A 157 -3.22 27.32 2.13
N ARG A 158 -1.92 27.25 2.44
CA ARG A 158 -0.84 27.60 1.52
C ARG A 158 -0.35 26.35 0.79
N ILE A 159 -0.59 26.30 -0.51
CA ILE A 159 -0.13 25.20 -1.37
C ILE A 159 1.39 25.02 -1.32
N ASP A 160 2.15 26.11 -1.18
CA ASP A 160 3.62 26.05 -1.04
C ASP A 160 4.06 25.21 0.17
N SER A 161 3.30 25.23 1.26
CA SER A 161 3.59 24.40 2.45
C SER A 161 3.42 22.92 2.15
N TRP A 162 2.44 22.56 1.32
CA TRP A 162 2.23 21.19 0.89
C TRP A 162 3.32 20.74 -0.08
N LEU A 163 3.66 21.58 -1.06
CA LEU A 163 4.76 21.31 -1.98
C LEU A 163 6.10 21.15 -1.25
N ALA A 164 6.37 21.92 -0.19
CA ALA A 164 7.58 21.75 0.61
C ALA A 164 7.69 20.35 1.27
N ILE A 165 6.57 19.69 1.55
CA ILE A 165 6.55 18.31 2.05
C ILE A 165 6.67 17.31 0.89
N LEU A 166 5.86 17.50 -0.16
CA LEU A 166 5.78 16.59 -1.31
C LEU A 166 7.06 16.56 -2.16
N ASP A 167 7.71 17.71 -2.34
CA ASP A 167 8.97 17.88 -3.08
C ASP A 167 10.18 17.95 -2.14
N GLY A 168 9.97 17.69 -0.85
CA GLY A 168 11.02 17.76 0.16
C GLY A 168 12.02 16.62 0.07
N GLU A 169 13.18 16.80 0.72
CA GLU A 169 14.26 15.80 0.76
C GLU A 169 13.88 14.49 1.46
N LEU A 170 12.72 14.44 2.14
CA LEU A 170 12.23 13.22 2.80
C LEU A 170 11.68 12.18 1.80
N LEU A 171 11.29 12.58 0.59
CA LEU A 171 10.65 11.71 -0.39
C LEU A 171 11.52 11.55 -1.64
N GLN A 172 12.78 11.14 -1.45
CA GLN A 172 13.74 11.02 -2.56
C GLN A 172 13.67 9.68 -3.29
N THR A 173 13.34 8.58 -2.59
CA THR A 173 13.32 7.25 -3.20
C THR A 173 11.92 6.88 -3.66
N ILE A 174 11.84 5.98 -4.65
CA ILE A 174 10.57 5.44 -5.15
C ILE A 174 9.80 4.76 -4.03
N ASP A 175 10.49 4.03 -3.16
CA ASP A 175 9.87 3.30 -2.04
C ASP A 175 9.29 4.28 -1.00
N ASP A 176 10.01 5.36 -0.68
CA ASP A 176 9.52 6.40 0.24
C ASP A 176 8.26 7.09 -0.31
N ILE A 177 8.25 7.40 -1.61
CA ILE A 177 7.11 8.02 -2.28
C ILE A 177 5.90 7.08 -2.27
N GLN A 178 6.10 5.79 -2.59
CA GLN A 178 5.01 4.80 -2.59
C GLN A 178 4.46 4.56 -1.18
N GLU A 179 5.33 4.48 -0.17
CA GLU A 179 4.89 4.33 1.22
C GLU A 179 4.13 5.58 1.69
N PHE A 180 4.64 6.78 1.37
CA PHE A 180 3.96 8.04 1.69
C PHE A 180 2.60 8.15 1.00
N GLU A 181 2.53 7.82 -0.29
CA GLU A 181 1.29 7.81 -1.07
C GLU A 181 0.23 6.92 -0.42
N THR A 182 0.60 5.70 -0.05
CA THR A 182 -0.35 4.75 0.56
C THR A 182 -0.84 5.23 1.92
N ARG A 183 0.04 5.83 2.73
CA ARG A 183 -0.34 6.43 4.02
C ARG A 183 -1.25 7.64 3.83
N MET A 184 -0.92 8.54 2.90
CA MET A 184 -1.69 9.73 2.61
C MET A 184 -3.08 9.38 2.06
N ARG A 185 -3.18 8.41 1.14
CA ARG A 185 -4.44 7.85 0.64
C ARG A 185 -5.31 7.37 1.79
N THR A 186 -4.75 6.51 2.65
CA THR A 186 -5.46 5.95 3.80
C THR A 186 -5.95 7.05 4.75
N TYR A 187 -5.09 8.03 5.05
CA TYR A 187 -5.42 9.15 5.90
C TYR A 187 -6.56 10.01 5.33
N VAL A 188 -6.51 10.36 4.04
CA VAL A 188 -7.59 11.14 3.39
C VAL A 188 -8.91 10.35 3.41
N CYS A 189 -8.87 9.05 3.11
CA CYS A 189 -10.04 8.17 3.20
C CYS A 189 -10.64 8.17 4.60
N GLU A 190 -9.84 7.90 5.63
CA GLU A 190 -10.30 7.88 7.03
C GLU A 190 -10.90 9.22 7.45
N GLN A 191 -10.21 10.32 7.14
CA GLN A 191 -10.66 11.66 7.49
C GLN A 191 -11.94 12.07 6.75
N SER A 192 -12.18 11.55 5.55
CA SER A 192 -13.39 11.84 4.76
C SER A 192 -14.56 10.89 5.06
N GLY A 193 -14.40 9.93 5.98
CA GLY A 193 -15.44 9.00 6.41
C GLY A 193 -15.49 7.68 5.64
N PHE A 194 -14.37 7.22 5.09
CA PHE A 194 -14.32 5.95 4.36
C PHE A 194 -14.80 4.78 5.22
N GLY A 195 -15.70 3.95 4.65
CA GLY A 195 -16.37 2.86 5.35
C GLY A 195 -17.73 3.26 5.95
N GLU A 196 -18.05 4.55 6.00
CA GLU A 196 -19.40 5.00 6.33
C GLU A 196 -20.36 4.83 5.14
N ARG A 197 -21.66 4.74 5.42
CA ARG A 197 -22.71 4.61 4.37
C ARG A 197 -23.03 5.94 3.67
N GLN A 198 -22.32 7.00 4.03
CA GLN A 198 -22.57 8.35 3.54
C GLN A 198 -21.61 8.67 2.38
N ARG A 199 -21.89 9.76 1.67
CA ARG A 199 -20.93 10.28 0.67
C ARG A 199 -19.67 10.80 1.38
N PRO A 200 -18.50 10.80 0.70
CA PRO A 200 -17.29 11.41 1.23
C PRO A 200 -17.55 12.84 1.67
N LEU A 201 -17.12 13.19 2.88
CA LEU A 201 -17.23 14.54 3.41
C LEU A 201 -15.83 15.17 3.48
N ALA A 202 -15.56 16.13 2.59
CA ALA A 202 -14.31 16.88 2.63
C ALA A 202 -14.16 17.64 3.95
N LYS A 203 -13.02 17.47 4.62
CA LYS A 203 -12.65 18.29 5.78
C LYS A 203 -12.21 19.68 5.33
N PRO A 204 -12.22 20.70 6.23
CA PRO A 204 -11.85 22.07 5.85
C PRO A 204 -10.47 22.19 5.19
N TRP A 205 -9.51 21.33 5.56
CA TRP A 205 -8.17 21.33 4.98
C TRP A 205 -8.09 20.66 3.61
N MET A 206 -9.06 19.81 3.26
CA MET A 206 -9.15 19.10 1.97
C MET A 206 -9.75 20.01 0.89
N MET A 207 -9.11 21.14 0.65
CA MET A 207 -9.55 22.08 -0.38
C MET A 207 -9.44 21.43 -1.78
N PRO A 208 -10.33 21.75 -2.73
CA PRO A 208 -10.28 21.18 -4.08
C PRO A 208 -8.90 21.26 -4.73
N ARG A 209 -8.25 22.43 -4.68
CA ARG A 209 -6.90 22.62 -5.22
C ARG A 209 -5.83 21.72 -4.60
N LEU A 210 -5.96 21.37 -3.32
CA LEU A 210 -5.05 20.44 -2.67
C LEU A 210 -5.33 19.00 -3.13
N LEU A 211 -6.60 18.62 -3.21
CA LEU A 211 -7.01 17.31 -3.69
C LEU A 211 -6.57 17.09 -5.14
N ASP A 212 -6.71 18.11 -6.00
CA ASP A 212 -6.20 18.10 -7.38
C ASP A 212 -4.68 17.93 -7.41
N LEU A 213 -3.94 18.63 -6.54
CA LEU A 213 -2.48 18.49 -6.44
C LEU A 213 -2.07 17.07 -6.03
N LEU A 214 -2.75 16.49 -5.04
CA LEU A 214 -2.48 15.13 -4.59
C LEU A 214 -2.81 14.12 -5.69
N ASP A 215 -3.91 14.32 -6.42
CA ASP A 215 -4.29 13.47 -7.54
C ASP A 215 -3.35 13.61 -8.75
N GLU A 216 -2.85 14.80 -9.02
CA GLU A 216 -1.85 15.03 -10.07
C GLU A 216 -0.58 14.24 -9.76
N ARG A 217 -0.12 14.28 -8.50
CA ARG A 217 1.12 13.63 -8.04
C ARG A 217 1.00 12.11 -7.92
N PHE A 218 -0.10 11.63 -7.37
CA PHE A 218 -0.26 10.19 -7.05
C PHE A 218 -1.14 9.44 -8.06
N GLY A 219 -1.88 10.16 -8.89
CA GLY A 219 -2.76 9.57 -9.91
C GLY A 219 -3.90 8.77 -9.33
N TRP A 220 -4.47 9.16 -8.18
CA TRP A 220 -5.51 8.39 -7.49
C TRP A 220 -6.74 8.11 -8.36
N THR A 221 -7.24 9.11 -9.09
CA THR A 221 -8.40 8.97 -9.99
C THR A 221 -8.09 8.16 -11.25
N ARG A 222 -6.81 8.09 -11.63
CA ARG A 222 -6.33 7.37 -12.82
C ARG A 222 -5.90 5.94 -12.50
N ASN A 223 -5.63 5.64 -11.25
CA ASN A 223 -5.19 4.34 -10.80
C ASN A 223 -6.40 3.43 -10.50
N ARG A 224 -6.33 2.18 -10.96
CA ARG A 224 -7.37 1.18 -10.70
C ARG A 224 -7.10 0.31 -9.48
N GLY A 225 -5.96 0.47 -8.80
CA GLY A 225 -5.58 -0.33 -7.64
C GLY A 225 -5.28 -1.80 -7.96
N SER A 226 -4.41 -2.41 -7.16
CA SER A 226 -3.99 -3.80 -7.33
C SER A 226 -4.92 -4.80 -6.66
N ASN A 227 -5.54 -4.39 -5.54
CA ASN A 227 -6.36 -5.26 -4.70
C ASN A 227 -7.75 -4.66 -4.47
N TYR A 228 -8.65 -5.44 -3.88
CA TYR A 228 -10.04 -5.00 -3.65
C TYR A 228 -10.13 -3.81 -2.69
N TRP A 229 -9.33 -3.81 -1.62
CA TRP A 229 -9.37 -2.75 -0.61
C TRP A 229 -8.87 -1.41 -1.16
N GLU A 230 -7.73 -1.45 -1.86
CA GLU A 230 -7.16 -0.29 -2.54
C GLU A 230 -8.11 0.27 -3.60
N ARG A 231 -8.78 -0.60 -4.36
CA ARG A 231 -9.84 -0.18 -5.30
C ARG A 231 -10.94 0.64 -4.63
N GLN A 232 -11.45 0.16 -3.50
CA GLN A 232 -12.47 0.89 -2.75
C GLN A 232 -11.95 2.25 -2.27
N GLN A 233 -10.70 2.34 -1.80
CA GLN A 233 -10.11 3.62 -1.41
C GLN A 233 -9.99 4.58 -2.60
N LEU A 234 -9.55 4.11 -3.76
CA LEU A 234 -9.39 4.93 -4.96
C LEU A 234 -10.73 5.39 -5.53
N ASP A 235 -11.74 4.50 -5.58
CA ASP A 235 -13.09 4.87 -5.96
C ASP A 235 -13.64 5.96 -5.00
N TRP A 236 -13.33 5.86 -3.70
CA TRP A 236 -13.80 6.82 -2.69
C TRP A 236 -13.14 8.18 -2.88
N LEU A 237 -11.83 8.19 -3.17
CA LEU A 237 -11.10 9.40 -3.50
C LEU A 237 -11.60 10.03 -4.80
N HIS A 238 -11.95 9.23 -5.81
CA HIS A 238 -12.55 9.75 -7.04
C HIS A 238 -13.88 10.46 -6.73
N ALA A 239 -14.74 9.86 -5.89
CA ALA A 239 -15.97 10.50 -5.42
C ALA A 239 -15.74 11.76 -4.57
N LEU A 240 -14.59 11.88 -3.91
CA LEU A 240 -14.20 13.05 -3.13
C LEU A 240 -13.65 14.19 -4.00
N ILE A 241 -12.86 13.86 -5.03
CA ILE A 241 -12.20 14.82 -5.94
C ILE A 241 -13.16 15.31 -7.02
N ASP A 242 -13.84 14.38 -7.70
CA ASP A 242 -14.75 14.68 -8.80
C ASP A 242 -16.08 13.93 -8.60
N PRO A 243 -17.01 14.50 -7.83
CA PRO A 243 -18.28 13.86 -7.53
C PRO A 243 -19.21 13.75 -8.76
N GLU A 244 -18.93 14.46 -9.86
CA GLU A 244 -19.74 14.43 -11.08
C GLU A 244 -19.38 13.25 -11.98
N THR A 245 -18.09 12.91 -12.07
CA THR A 245 -17.61 11.79 -12.91
C THR A 245 -17.38 10.51 -12.14
N ALA A 246 -17.44 10.57 -10.80
CA ALA A 246 -17.23 9.42 -9.95
C ALA A 246 -18.13 8.25 -10.39
N PRO A 247 -17.58 7.03 -10.50
CA PRO A 247 -18.38 5.83 -10.66
C PRO A 247 -19.47 5.88 -9.61
N GLN A 248 -20.74 5.69 -10.00
CA GLN A 248 -21.85 5.70 -9.04
C GLN A 248 -21.47 4.74 -7.93
N TYR A 249 -21.03 5.30 -6.80
CA TYR A 249 -20.58 4.53 -5.68
C TYR A 249 -21.82 3.75 -5.30
N ARG A 250 -21.83 2.44 -5.57
CA ARG A 250 -22.89 1.54 -5.14
C ARG A 250 -22.72 1.42 -3.63
N ILE A 251 -23.08 2.47 -2.92
CA ILE A 251 -23.47 2.35 -1.53
C ILE A 251 -24.57 1.30 -1.57
N ALA A 252 -24.34 0.16 -0.93
CA ALA A 252 -25.29 -0.95 -0.85
C ALA A 252 -26.50 -0.57 0.03
N SER A 253 -27.13 0.57 -0.28
CA SER A 253 -28.17 1.23 0.51
C SER A 253 -29.46 1.48 -0.26
N THR A 254 -29.65 0.86 -1.42
CA THR A 254 -30.96 0.26 -1.62
C THR A 254 -30.93 -1.09 -0.91
N PRO A 255 -31.64 -1.25 0.22
CA PRO A 255 -32.26 -2.54 0.46
C PRO A 255 -32.87 -2.91 -0.89
N ARG A 256 -32.58 -4.11 -1.40
CA ARG A 256 -33.50 -4.72 -2.34
C ARG A 256 -34.85 -4.58 -1.64
N GLN A 257 -35.68 -3.64 -2.07
CA GLN A 257 -37.10 -3.74 -1.81
C GLN A 257 -37.41 -5.05 -2.50
N ASP A 258 -37.43 -6.13 -1.71
CA ASP A 258 -38.20 -7.29 -2.09
C ASP A 258 -39.52 -6.69 -2.55
N PRO A 259 -39.93 -6.93 -3.81
CA PRO A 259 -41.16 -6.37 -4.31
C PRO A 259 -42.22 -6.69 -3.26
N GLU A 260 -42.88 -5.62 -2.78
CA GLU A 260 -44.04 -5.72 -1.91
C GLU A 260 -44.87 -6.89 -2.42
N PRO A 261 -45.22 -7.89 -1.59
CA PRO A 261 -45.93 -9.06 -2.07
C PRO A 261 -47.27 -8.57 -2.60
N GLU A 262 -47.34 -8.37 -3.91
CA GLU A 262 -48.59 -8.20 -4.61
C GLU A 262 -49.48 -9.32 -4.13
N THR A 263 -50.66 -8.96 -3.64
CA THR A 263 -51.68 -9.88 -3.19
C THR A 263 -52.15 -10.65 -4.43
N ILE A 264 -51.44 -11.73 -4.77
CA ILE A 264 -51.78 -12.62 -5.86
C ILE A 264 -52.99 -13.44 -5.40
N ALA A 265 -54.14 -13.17 -6.02
CA ALA A 265 -55.29 -14.06 -6.02
C ALA A 265 -54.87 -15.48 -6.42
N PRO A 266 -55.46 -16.54 -5.84
CA PRO A 266 -55.02 -17.90 -6.07
C PRO A 266 -55.35 -18.31 -7.51
N SER A 267 -54.36 -18.25 -8.40
CA SER A 267 -54.40 -18.91 -9.69
C SER A 267 -53.37 -20.03 -9.70
N SER A 268 -53.91 -21.21 -9.97
CA SER A 268 -53.30 -22.52 -10.05
C SER A 268 -52.03 -22.61 -10.90
N GLN A 269 -51.10 -23.43 -10.39
CA GLN A 269 -50.12 -24.25 -11.12
C GLN A 269 -49.09 -23.51 -11.97
N THR A 270 -47.81 -23.59 -11.56
CA THR A 270 -46.72 -24.14 -12.39
C THR A 270 -45.57 -24.55 -11.48
N THR A 271 -45.14 -25.80 -11.62
CA THR A 271 -43.97 -26.42 -10.99
C THR A 271 -42.68 -25.71 -11.41
N GLY A 272 -42.11 -24.91 -10.51
CA GLY A 272 -40.85 -24.17 -10.70
C GLY A 272 -39.67 -24.86 -10.04
N SER A 273 -38.89 -25.55 -10.88
CA SER A 273 -37.54 -26.05 -10.67
C SER A 273 -36.69 -25.31 -9.62
N ALA A 274 -36.29 -26.02 -8.57
CA ALA A 274 -35.22 -25.61 -7.67
C ALA A 274 -33.89 -25.59 -8.44
N ARG A 275 -33.48 -24.41 -8.91
CA ARG A 275 -32.11 -24.18 -9.37
C ARG A 275 -31.19 -24.15 -8.15
N GLN A 276 -30.74 -25.34 -7.73
CA GLN A 276 -29.49 -25.49 -6.99
C GLN A 276 -28.37 -24.91 -7.85
N SER A 277 -27.76 -23.83 -7.37
CA SER A 277 -26.52 -23.30 -7.92
C SER A 277 -25.48 -24.42 -8.00
N PRO A 278 -24.75 -24.57 -9.12
CA PRO A 278 -23.67 -25.54 -9.22
C PRO A 278 -22.49 -25.00 -8.40
N ILE A 279 -22.56 -25.12 -7.07
CA ILE A 279 -21.37 -25.12 -6.26
C ILE A 279 -20.65 -26.41 -6.64
N SER A 280 -19.70 -26.22 -7.55
CA SER A 280 -18.81 -27.22 -8.14
C SER A 280 -18.51 -28.34 -7.15
N GLY A 281 -18.95 -29.56 -7.46
CA GLY A 281 -18.73 -30.75 -6.62
C GLY A 281 -17.27 -31.00 -6.26
N TRP A 282 -16.33 -30.36 -6.96
CA TRP A 282 -14.91 -30.34 -6.63
C TRP A 282 -14.58 -29.69 -5.29
N VAL A 283 -15.35 -28.67 -4.86
CA VAL A 283 -15.11 -28.00 -3.57
C VAL A 283 -15.36 -28.97 -2.41
N TRP A 284 -16.41 -29.79 -2.50
CA TRP A 284 -16.70 -30.83 -1.51
C TRP A 284 -15.63 -31.92 -1.48
N VAL A 285 -15.09 -32.31 -2.62
CA VAL A 285 -13.99 -33.30 -2.69
C VAL A 285 -12.72 -32.76 -2.01
N LEU A 286 -12.39 -31.48 -2.20
CA LEU A 286 -11.23 -30.86 -1.53
C LEU A 286 -11.42 -30.76 -0.02
N ILE A 287 -12.62 -30.38 0.44
CA ILE A 287 -12.94 -30.33 1.88
C ILE A 287 -12.80 -31.72 2.50
N ILE A 288 -13.31 -32.77 1.85
CA ILE A 288 -13.22 -34.14 2.34
C ILE A 288 -11.75 -34.62 2.41
N LEU A 289 -10.94 -34.32 1.40
CA LEU A 289 -9.51 -34.70 1.40
C LEU A 289 -8.71 -33.99 2.51
N VAL A 290 -9.02 -32.72 2.80
CA VAL A 290 -8.39 -31.98 3.91
C VAL A 290 -8.78 -32.62 5.26
N LEU A 291 -10.05 -32.98 5.45
CA LEU A 291 -10.51 -33.63 6.68
C LEU A 291 -9.87 -35.02 6.88
N ILE A 292 -9.71 -35.80 5.81
CA ILE A 292 -9.03 -37.11 5.87
C ILE A 292 -7.55 -36.93 6.26
N LYS A 293 -6.86 -35.94 5.68
CA LYS A 293 -5.47 -35.64 6.06
C LYS A 293 -5.34 -35.15 7.50
N LEU A 294 -6.29 -34.35 7.98
CA LEU A 294 -6.30 -33.87 9.36
C LEU A 294 -6.53 -35.03 10.34
N ALA A 295 -7.47 -35.92 10.04
CA ALA A 295 -7.71 -37.13 10.83
C ALA A 295 -6.48 -38.07 10.85
N ALA A 296 -5.82 -38.26 9.71
CA ALA A 296 -4.59 -39.07 9.64
C ALA A 296 -3.42 -38.44 10.43
N ALA A 297 -3.31 -37.11 10.44
CA ALA A 297 -2.30 -36.41 11.23
C ALA A 297 -2.55 -36.50 12.75
N LEU A 298 -3.82 -36.57 13.15
CA LEU A 298 -4.21 -36.71 14.56
C LEU A 298 -4.10 -38.15 15.07
N SER A 299 -4.21 -39.16 14.21
CA SER A 299 -4.04 -40.58 14.57
C SER A 299 -2.59 -41.07 14.56
N GLY A 300 -1.62 -40.27 14.13
CA GLY A 300 -0.22 -40.69 13.93
C GLY A 300 0.75 -40.41 15.09
N SER A 301 0.28 -40.02 16.27
CA SER A 301 1.14 -39.65 17.41
C SER A 301 1.20 -40.75 18.48
N ASP A 302 1.67 -41.95 18.10
CA ASP A 302 2.11 -42.97 19.06
C ASP A 302 3.61 -42.80 19.35
N GLU A 303 3.95 -41.80 20.17
CA GLU A 303 5.24 -41.79 20.87
C GLU A 303 5.02 -42.21 22.34
N PRO A 304 5.79 -43.19 22.86
CA PRO A 304 5.69 -43.58 24.26
C PRO A 304 6.19 -42.46 25.16
N ALA A 305 5.31 -41.99 26.04
CA ALA A 305 5.55 -40.93 27.00
C ALA A 305 6.81 -41.20 27.86
N LYS A 306 7.82 -40.34 27.73
CA LYS A 306 8.88 -40.21 28.72
C LYS A 306 8.31 -39.58 29.97
N THR A 307 8.38 -40.33 31.06
CA THR A 307 8.04 -39.92 32.42
C THR A 307 9.01 -38.81 32.87
N PHE A 308 8.49 -37.59 33.06
CA PHE A 308 9.18 -36.51 33.77
C PHE A 308 8.55 -36.33 35.15
N PRO A 309 9.34 -35.97 36.19
CA PRO A 309 8.86 -35.87 37.55
C PRO A 309 7.99 -34.63 37.75
N GLN A 310 6.94 -34.82 38.55
CA GLN A 310 5.99 -33.80 39.01
C GLN A 310 6.69 -32.60 39.64
N PRO A 311 6.43 -31.36 39.20
CA PRO A 311 6.63 -30.18 40.02
C PRO A 311 5.44 -29.98 40.97
N HIS A 312 5.76 -29.50 42.17
CA HIS A 312 4.84 -29.25 43.27
C HIS A 312 3.65 -28.34 42.88
N ALA A 313 2.51 -28.63 43.50
CA ALA A 313 1.23 -27.98 43.32
C ALA A 313 1.30 -26.47 43.58
N THR A 314 1.14 -25.68 42.52
CA THR A 314 0.62 -24.31 42.61
C THR A 314 -0.91 -24.36 42.52
N GLN A 315 -1.54 -23.76 43.52
CA GLN A 315 -2.97 -23.68 43.73
C GLN A 315 -3.66 -23.04 42.52
N GLN A 316 -4.34 -23.86 41.69
CA GLN A 316 -5.17 -23.38 40.59
C GLN A 316 -6.40 -22.68 41.13
N VAL A 317 -6.54 -21.39 40.83
CA VAL A 317 -7.80 -20.66 40.98
C VAL A 317 -8.75 -21.14 39.86
N PRO A 318 -9.99 -21.55 40.16
CA PRO A 318 -10.91 -22.09 39.17
C PRO A 318 -11.25 -21.06 38.09
N ALA A 319 -11.06 -21.46 36.82
CA ALA A 319 -11.26 -20.65 35.62
C ALA A 319 -12.71 -20.12 35.42
N GLY A 320 -13.64 -20.45 36.32
CA GLY A 320 -15.01 -19.95 36.31
C GLY A 320 -15.23 -18.59 36.98
N VAL A 321 -14.29 -18.08 37.79
CA VAL A 321 -14.54 -16.87 38.61
C VAL A 321 -14.21 -15.57 37.87
N LEU A 322 -13.31 -15.60 36.88
CA LEU A 322 -12.93 -14.42 36.09
C LEU A 322 -14.00 -14.02 35.06
N GLY A 323 -14.80 -14.97 34.57
CA GLY A 323 -15.84 -14.71 33.56
C GLY A 323 -17.04 -13.93 34.09
N ASP A 324 -17.39 -14.08 35.37
CA ASP A 324 -18.54 -13.40 35.98
C ASP A 324 -18.21 -12.03 36.56
N LEU A 325 -16.92 -11.72 36.79
CA LEU A 325 -16.50 -10.47 37.42
C LEU A 325 -16.56 -9.24 36.49
N CYS A 326 -16.57 -9.44 35.16
CA CYS A 326 -16.57 -8.34 34.18
C CYS A 326 -17.77 -8.34 33.23
N ARG A 327 -18.80 -9.16 33.49
CA ARG A 327 -19.95 -9.30 32.57
C ARG A 327 -20.83 -8.04 32.47
N ASN A 328 -20.72 -7.12 33.42
CA ASN A 328 -21.51 -5.88 33.50
C ASN A 328 -20.66 -4.62 33.75
N LEU A 329 -19.33 -4.67 33.57
CA LEU A 329 -18.45 -3.52 33.81
C LEU A 329 -17.87 -3.00 32.51
N SER A 330 -17.65 -1.68 32.45
CA SER A 330 -16.89 -1.07 31.36
C SER A 330 -15.43 -1.56 31.39
N PHE A 331 -14.76 -1.52 30.23
CA PHE A 331 -13.39 -2.02 30.08
C PHE A 331 -12.42 -1.39 31.10
N ASP A 332 -12.54 -0.09 31.33
CA ASP A 332 -11.70 0.66 32.29
C ASP A 332 -11.92 0.23 33.75
N GLU A 333 -13.16 -0.10 34.14
CA GLU A 333 -13.47 -0.56 35.50
C GLU A 333 -12.98 -2.00 35.74
N CYS A 334 -13.09 -2.87 34.74
CA CYS A 334 -12.53 -4.22 34.81
C CYS A 334 -11.00 -4.19 34.96
N PHE A 335 -10.32 -3.29 34.22
CA PHE A 335 -8.87 -3.15 34.26
C PHE A 335 -8.34 -2.60 35.59
N LYS A 336 -9.02 -1.59 36.17
CA LYS A 336 -8.69 -1.05 37.51
C LYS A 336 -8.82 -2.10 38.62
N LYS A 337 -9.77 -3.02 38.47
CA LYS A 337 -10.02 -4.07 39.46
C LYS A 337 -9.00 -5.21 39.38
N MET A 338 -8.48 -5.50 38.18
CA MET A 338 -7.43 -6.50 38.00
C MET A 338 -6.04 -6.03 38.46
N THR A 339 -5.74 -4.74 38.33
CA THR A 339 -4.43 -4.16 38.72
C THR A 339 -4.25 -4.00 40.24
N GLY A 340 -5.32 -4.10 41.03
CA GLY A 340 -5.29 -4.04 42.48
C GLY A 340 -5.08 -5.38 43.20
N MET A 341 -4.93 -6.50 42.48
CA MET A 341 -4.71 -7.80 43.12
C MET A 341 -3.24 -8.00 43.53
N PRO A 342 -2.97 -8.57 44.72
CA PRO A 342 -1.61 -8.87 45.14
C PRO A 342 -0.97 -9.88 44.19
N LYS A 343 0.27 -9.60 43.77
CA LYS A 343 1.05 -10.46 42.88
C LYS A 343 1.33 -11.80 43.58
N PRO A 344 1.24 -12.93 42.85
CA PRO A 344 1.50 -14.26 43.39
C PRO A 344 2.96 -14.44 43.81
#